data_AF-A0A8R2NMT7-F1
#
_entry.id   AF-A0A8R2NMT7-F1
#
_cell.length_a   1.000
_cell.length_b   1.000
_cell.length_c   1.000
_cell.angle_alpha   90.00
_cell.angle_beta   90.00
_cell.angle_gamma   90.00
#
_symmetry.space_group_name_H-M   'P 1'
#
loop_
_entity.id
_entity.type
_entity.pdbx_description
1 polymer ?
#
loop_
_entity_poly.entity_id
_entity_poly.type
_entity_poly.pdbx_seq_one_letter_code
_entity_poly.pdbx_strand_id
1 'polypeptide(L)'
;MPKVQKSKLQSYVLEFKDTFSSDGSVLFCKFCEIKVGSDKRFNVIQYLRTDKHNRAVKREENKINKVNQQFVLKTNLGKKNNFNKDLCKALLSSNIPLNKLSNNEFKWFLEKYTNEDIPSETTLRKGYVDDIYQETILKIRAIVNGKRIWVSIDETTDVTGRFVANVIIGTLEIDNAGQIFLLHSEELDKTNHSTIFKLFDKAMGILWPEGVEHDNVLLFVSDAAPYMIKAGKAIQTLYSKVIHITCLAHAFHRLAEKVRDEFSEVDKVVSSVKKVFRKSPLRIKTFLNMTKNEIPLPPEPILTRWGTWINATIYYCEHLENIQTVIKTFDSDDAVSIKTVKKYLEKNNLQCNLAFIKSNFGFLPKSITFLEKKGIQLSYSLKTVEDAKNKIVDLKCTKGKQS
;
A
#
# COMPACT_ATOMS: atom_id res chain seq x y z
N MET A 1 -39.16 40.23 31.43
CA MET A 1 -38.20 39.17 31.83
C MET A 1 -36.74 39.34 31.38
N PRO A 2 -36.33 40.19 30.39
CA PRO A 2 -34.91 40.33 30.02
C PRO A 2 -33.98 40.93 31.09
N LYS A 3 -34.51 41.78 31.98
CA LYS A 3 -33.71 42.49 32.99
C LYS A 3 -33.15 41.58 34.11
N VAL A 4 -33.86 40.50 34.45
CA VAL A 4 -33.48 39.59 35.55
C VAL A 4 -32.37 38.62 35.14
N GLN A 5 -32.36 38.18 33.87
CA GLN A 5 -31.32 37.31 33.34
C GLN A 5 -29.98 38.05 33.19
N LYS A 6 -30.05 39.33 32.79
CA LYS A 6 -28.88 40.20 32.66
C LYS A 6 -28.22 40.51 34.02
N SER A 7 -29.01 40.74 35.08
CA SER A 7 -28.47 40.98 36.44
C SER A 7 -27.82 39.73 37.05
N LYS A 8 -28.37 38.53 36.80
CA LYS A 8 -27.84 37.27 37.30
C LYS A 8 -26.51 36.87 36.64
N LEU A 9 -26.39 37.09 35.33
CA LEU A 9 -25.12 36.89 34.62
C LEU A 9 -24.04 37.86 35.13
N GLN A 10 -24.41 39.12 35.36
CA GLN A 10 -23.51 40.11 35.96
C GLN A 10 -23.09 39.71 37.38
N SER A 11 -23.95 39.12 38.20
CA SER A 11 -23.55 38.63 39.53
C SER A 11 -22.49 37.52 39.47
N TYR A 12 -22.56 36.60 38.50
CA TYR A 12 -21.54 35.55 38.35
C TYR A 12 -20.23 36.08 37.77
N VAL A 13 -20.29 37.08 36.88
CA VAL A 13 -19.09 37.76 36.39
C VAL A 13 -18.43 38.58 37.51
N LEU A 14 -19.20 39.17 38.44
CA LEU A 14 -18.64 39.85 39.60
C LEU A 14 -18.03 38.86 40.61
N GLU A 15 -18.72 37.75 40.88
CA GLU A 15 -18.27 36.72 41.83
C GLU A 15 -17.01 35.97 41.35
N PHE A 16 -16.89 35.71 40.04
CA PHE A 16 -15.77 34.97 39.45
C PHE A 16 -15.13 35.76 38.31
N LYS A 17 -14.68 36.97 38.64
CA LYS A 17 -14.19 38.02 37.72
C LYS A 17 -13.14 37.55 36.72
N ASP A 18 -12.25 36.67 37.16
CA ASP A 18 -11.14 36.19 36.34
C ASP A 18 -11.51 34.98 35.48
N THR A 19 -12.66 34.35 35.75
CA THR A 19 -13.07 33.09 35.12
C THR A 19 -14.15 33.24 34.06
N PHE A 20 -15.10 34.17 34.24
CA PHE A 20 -16.24 34.34 33.35
C PHE A 20 -16.31 35.71 32.68
N SER A 21 -16.87 35.74 31.47
CA SER A 21 -17.35 36.93 30.78
C SER A 21 -18.80 36.72 30.33
N SER A 22 -19.51 37.80 30.03
CA SER A 22 -20.88 37.71 29.52
C SER A 22 -21.20 38.88 28.60
N ASP A 23 -21.93 38.59 27.52
CA ASP A 23 -22.52 39.56 26.59
C ASP A 23 -23.95 39.98 27.00
N GLY A 24 -24.42 39.52 28.17
CA GLY A 24 -25.78 39.73 28.67
C GLY A 24 -26.78 38.65 28.27
N SER A 25 -26.40 37.70 27.41
CA SER A 25 -27.23 36.57 26.97
C SER A 25 -26.64 35.22 27.41
N VAL A 26 -25.31 35.11 27.50
CA VAL A 26 -24.60 33.88 27.82
C VAL A 26 -23.52 34.12 28.88
N LEU A 27 -23.31 33.15 29.79
CA LEU A 27 -22.12 33.07 30.63
C LEU A 27 -21.03 32.27 29.91
N PHE A 28 -19.88 32.89 29.65
CA PHE A 28 -18.78 32.31 28.89
C PHE A 28 -17.55 32.15 29.77
N CYS A 29 -16.91 30.98 29.74
CA CYS A 29 -15.67 30.77 30.48
C CYS A 29 -14.46 31.19 29.64
N LYS A 30 -13.65 32.09 30.19
CA LYS A 30 -12.45 32.64 29.54
C LYS A 30 -11.37 31.56 29.32
N PHE A 31 -11.23 30.61 30.23
CA PHE A 31 -10.19 29.56 30.16
C PHE A 31 -10.54 28.41 29.22
N CYS A 32 -11.80 27.97 29.21
CA CYS A 32 -12.23 26.80 28.43
C CYS A 32 -12.86 27.15 27.08
N GLU A 33 -13.11 28.44 26.82
CA GLU A 33 -13.73 28.96 25.61
C GLU A 33 -15.09 28.32 25.26
N ILE A 34 -15.90 28.01 26.29
CA ILE A 34 -17.23 27.43 26.11
C ILE A 34 -18.31 28.20 26.87
N LYS A 35 -19.54 28.09 26.36
CA LYS A 35 -20.76 28.48 27.04
C LYS A 35 -20.99 27.60 28.27
N VAL A 36 -21.29 28.24 29.40
CA VAL A 36 -21.60 27.56 30.67
C VAL A 36 -23.06 27.80 31.04
N GLY A 37 -23.75 26.74 31.49
CA GLY A 37 -25.13 26.83 31.93
C GLY A 37 -25.27 27.71 33.17
N SER A 38 -25.99 28.83 33.05
CA SER A 38 -26.14 29.85 34.09
C SER A 38 -27.51 29.83 34.78
N ASP A 39 -28.33 28.81 34.51
CA ASP A 39 -29.71 28.72 35.02
C ASP A 39 -29.76 28.57 36.54
N LYS A 40 -28.79 27.85 37.12
CA LYS A 40 -28.61 27.66 38.56
C LYS A 40 -27.15 27.87 38.95
N ARG A 41 -26.91 28.52 40.10
CA ARG A 41 -25.56 28.73 40.66
C ARG A 41 -24.78 27.42 40.79
N PHE A 42 -25.48 26.35 41.16
CA PHE A 42 -24.91 25.00 41.27
C PHE A 42 -24.22 24.53 39.98
N ASN A 43 -24.81 24.79 38.80
CA ASN A 43 -24.24 24.39 37.51
C ASN A 43 -22.91 25.09 37.23
N VAL A 44 -22.81 26.37 37.63
CA VAL A 44 -21.59 27.17 37.51
C VAL A 44 -20.49 26.61 38.43
N ILE A 45 -20.83 26.27 39.67
CA ILE A 45 -19.88 25.66 40.63
C ILE A 45 -19.43 24.27 40.16
N GLN A 46 -20.36 23.44 39.69
CA GLN A 46 -20.04 22.10 39.19
C GLN A 46 -19.12 22.17 37.97
N TYR A 47 -19.37 23.12 37.06
CA TYR A 47 -18.50 23.39 35.93
C TYR A 47 -17.07 23.76 36.36
N LEU A 48 -16.91 24.64 37.37
CA LEU A 48 -15.59 25.00 37.92
C LEU A 48 -14.83 23.80 38.50
N ARG A 49 -15.54 22.75 38.93
CA ARG A 49 -14.92 21.52 39.46
C ARG A 49 -14.59 20.48 38.39
N THR A 50 -14.94 20.71 37.13
CA THR A 50 -14.65 19.74 36.05
C THR A 50 -13.16 19.64 35.75
N ASP A 51 -12.68 18.43 35.43
CA ASP A 51 -11.29 18.22 34.99
C ASP A 51 -10.94 19.01 33.72
N LYS A 52 -11.94 19.31 32.89
CA LYS A 52 -11.77 20.19 31.72
C LYS A 52 -11.37 21.61 32.16
N HIS A 53 -12.08 22.16 33.15
CA HIS A 53 -11.79 23.50 33.68
C HIS A 53 -10.47 23.57 34.43
N ASN A 54 -10.21 22.64 35.35
CA ASN A 54 -8.96 22.60 36.11
C ASN A 54 -7.71 22.49 35.21
N ARG A 55 -7.80 21.73 34.11
CA ARG A 55 -6.71 21.66 33.11
C ARG A 55 -6.57 22.91 32.25
N ALA A 56 -7.64 23.67 32.05
CA ALA A 56 -7.59 24.93 31.31
C ALA A 56 -6.96 26.05 32.17
N VAL A 57 -7.32 26.12 33.45
CA VAL A 57 -6.74 27.07 34.42
C VAL A 57 -5.23 26.83 34.58
N LYS A 58 -4.80 25.59 34.81
CA LYS A 58 -3.36 25.24 34.89
C LYS A 58 -2.58 25.57 33.62
N ARG A 59 -3.22 25.56 32.44
CA ARG A 59 -2.58 25.94 31.17
C ARG A 59 -2.37 27.45 31.08
N GLU A 60 -3.32 28.24 31.51
CA GLU A 60 -3.20 29.70 31.48
C GLU A 60 -2.20 30.19 32.54
N GLU A 61 -2.16 29.57 33.72
CA GLU A 61 -1.12 29.80 34.74
C GLU A 61 0.28 29.46 34.19
N ASN A 62 0.42 28.35 33.46
CA ASN A 62 1.68 27.97 32.81
C ASN A 62 2.06 28.86 31.62
N LYS A 63 1.08 29.47 30.92
CA LYS A 63 1.32 30.50 29.90
C LYS A 63 1.79 31.79 30.54
N ILE A 64 1.16 32.27 31.61
CA ILE A 64 1.58 33.49 32.32
C ILE A 64 3.03 33.35 32.82
N ASN A 65 3.43 32.15 33.30
CA ASN A 65 4.82 31.87 33.67
C ASN A 65 5.81 31.78 32.49
N LYS A 66 5.33 31.65 31.24
CA LYS A 66 6.15 31.68 30.01
C LYS A 66 6.08 33.03 29.26
N VAL A 67 5.12 33.90 29.58
CA VAL A 67 4.86 35.19 28.89
C VAL A 67 5.67 36.33 29.53
N ASN A 68 6.99 36.14 29.63
CA ASN A 68 7.95 37.26 29.60
C ASN A 68 8.56 37.44 28.20
N GLN A 69 8.07 36.72 27.18
CA GLN A 69 8.37 37.00 25.78
C GLN A 69 7.12 36.91 24.90
N GLN A 70 6.83 38.06 24.27
CA GLN A 70 6.01 38.28 23.09
C GLN A 70 4.48 38.28 23.21
N PHE A 71 3.95 39.50 23.33
CA PHE A 71 2.65 39.94 22.85
C PHE A 71 2.57 39.88 21.31
N VAL A 72 1.55 39.24 20.74
CA VAL A 72 0.84 39.73 19.53
C VAL A 72 -0.63 39.28 19.56
N LEU A 73 -1.54 40.25 19.55
CA LEU A 73 -2.97 40.13 19.26
C LEU A 73 -3.20 39.73 17.80
N LYS A 74 -4.02 38.69 17.51
CA LYS A 74 -4.85 38.65 16.28
C LYS A 74 -6.15 37.85 16.49
N THR A 75 -7.26 38.58 16.30
CA THR A 75 -8.57 38.11 15.85
C THR A 75 -8.43 37.17 14.64
N ASN A 76 -9.20 36.07 14.57
CA ASN A 76 -9.71 35.47 13.32
C ASN A 76 -10.66 34.30 13.60
N LEU A 77 -11.83 34.31 12.96
CA LEU A 77 -12.70 33.15 12.82
C LEU A 77 -11.91 31.97 12.19
N GLY A 78 -12.00 30.78 12.78
CA GLY A 78 -11.88 29.49 12.07
C GLY A 78 -10.53 29.08 11.45
N LYS A 79 -9.38 29.52 11.96
CA LYS A 79 -8.09 29.00 11.45
C LYS A 79 -7.85 27.55 11.91
N LYS A 80 -7.72 26.63 10.94
CA LYS A 80 -7.28 25.25 11.19
C LYS A 80 -5.92 25.26 11.91
N ASN A 81 -5.75 24.39 12.89
CA ASN A 81 -4.52 24.34 13.70
C ASN A 81 -3.37 23.75 12.86
N ASN A 82 -2.26 24.49 12.73
CA ASN A 82 -1.07 24.07 12.00
C ASN A 82 -0.48 22.77 12.56
N PHE A 83 -0.42 22.64 13.89
CA PHE A 83 0.06 21.42 14.54
C PHE A 83 -0.74 20.18 14.10
N ASN A 84 -2.08 20.29 14.09
CA ASN A 84 -2.94 19.17 13.68
C ASN A 84 -2.75 18.81 12.20
N LYS A 85 -2.53 19.81 11.35
CA LYS A 85 -2.25 19.60 9.92
C LYS A 85 -0.91 18.88 9.72
N ASP A 86 0.13 19.35 10.39
CA ASP A 86 1.48 18.79 10.30
C ASP A 86 1.53 17.37 10.89
N LEU A 87 0.87 17.14 12.01
CA LEU A 87 0.69 15.81 12.60
C LEU A 87 -0.03 14.88 11.62
N CYS A 88 -1.17 15.30 11.06
CA CYS A 88 -1.91 14.50 10.08
C CYS A 88 -1.04 14.14 8.87
N LYS A 89 -0.35 15.13 8.31
CA LYS A 89 0.56 14.94 7.17
C LYS A 89 1.70 13.99 7.51
N ALA A 90 2.30 14.10 8.70
CA ALA A 90 3.38 13.22 9.14
C ALA A 90 2.91 11.76 9.25
N LEU A 91 1.73 11.51 9.85
CA LEU A 91 1.16 10.17 9.95
C LEU A 91 0.87 9.58 8.57
N LEU A 92 0.19 10.33 7.69
CA LEU A 92 -0.13 9.87 6.33
C LEU A 92 1.13 9.58 5.51
N SER A 93 2.11 10.49 5.54
CA SER A 93 3.37 10.34 4.80
C SER A 93 4.22 9.17 5.31
N SER A 94 4.06 8.80 6.59
CA SER A 94 4.77 7.68 7.21
C SER A 94 4.00 6.36 7.14
N ASN A 95 2.87 6.31 6.42
CA ASN A 95 1.98 5.16 6.37
C ASN A 95 1.51 4.69 7.76
N ILE A 96 1.25 5.64 8.66
CA ILE A 96 0.72 5.38 10.01
C ILE A 96 -0.78 5.71 9.99
N PRO A 97 -1.66 4.71 10.21
CA PRO A 97 -3.09 4.95 10.30
C PRO A 97 -3.46 5.97 11.38
N LEU A 98 -4.35 6.92 11.05
CA LEU A 98 -4.76 7.99 11.96
C LEU A 98 -5.40 7.46 13.25
N ASN A 99 -6.03 6.28 13.20
CA ASN A 99 -6.61 5.63 14.37
C ASN A 99 -5.57 5.25 15.45
N LYS A 100 -4.27 5.23 15.12
CA LYS A 100 -3.21 5.00 16.10
C LYS A 100 -3.15 6.09 17.17
N LEU A 101 -3.64 7.29 16.89
CA LEU A 101 -3.79 8.36 17.89
C LEU A 101 -4.84 8.05 18.97
N SER A 102 -5.69 7.03 18.78
CA SER A 102 -6.61 6.55 19.81
C SER A 102 -5.93 5.65 20.85
N ASN A 103 -4.67 5.27 20.66
CA ASN A 103 -3.91 4.55 21.67
C ASN A 103 -3.47 5.52 22.79
N ASN A 104 -3.84 5.22 24.04
CA ASN A 104 -3.60 6.12 25.18
C ASN A 104 -2.12 6.41 25.43
N GLU A 105 -1.24 5.41 25.32
CA GLU A 105 0.20 5.59 25.56
C GLU A 105 0.85 6.44 24.46
N PHE A 106 0.48 6.18 23.20
CA PHE A 106 0.98 6.97 22.08
C PHE A 106 0.48 8.42 22.14
N LYS A 107 -0.79 8.61 22.46
CA LYS A 107 -1.38 9.93 22.66
C LYS A 107 -0.70 10.67 23.81
N TRP A 108 -0.57 10.05 24.99
CA TRP A 108 0.11 10.64 26.13
C TRP A 108 1.56 11.01 25.83
N PHE A 109 2.29 10.14 25.13
CA PHE A 109 3.66 10.40 24.70
C PHE A 109 3.73 11.68 23.86
N LEU A 110 2.89 11.79 22.84
CA LEU A 110 2.86 12.97 21.99
C LEU A 110 2.46 14.23 22.77
N GLU A 111 1.41 14.17 23.60
CA GLU A 111 0.98 15.30 24.45
C GLU A 111 2.10 15.77 25.38
N LYS A 112 2.81 14.82 26.03
CA LYS A 112 3.90 15.11 26.96
C LYS A 112 5.06 15.86 26.30
N TYR A 113 5.47 15.43 25.12
CA TYR A 113 6.66 15.98 24.47
C TYR A 113 6.37 17.17 23.55
N THR A 114 5.13 17.34 23.09
CA THR A 114 4.74 18.48 22.23
C THR A 114 4.07 19.62 23.00
N ASN A 115 3.51 19.36 24.18
CA ASN A 115 2.61 20.27 24.90
C ASN A 115 1.35 20.67 24.11
N GLU A 116 0.95 19.88 23.11
CA GLU A 116 -0.25 20.09 22.30
C GLU A 116 -1.31 19.03 22.62
N ASP A 117 -2.59 19.38 22.48
CA ASP A 117 -3.69 18.40 22.59
C ASP A 117 -3.78 17.58 21.30
N ILE A 118 -3.77 16.26 21.42
CA ILE A 118 -3.74 15.38 20.26
C ILE A 118 -5.16 15.16 19.72
N PRO A 119 -5.42 15.56 18.46
CA PRO A 119 -6.74 15.48 17.87
C PRO A 119 -7.19 14.03 17.69
N SER A 120 -8.51 13.82 17.72
CA SER A 120 -9.08 12.53 17.36
C SER A 120 -8.88 12.22 15.88
N GLU A 121 -8.90 10.94 15.53
CA GLU A 121 -8.91 10.48 14.13
C GLU A 121 -10.01 11.19 13.31
N THR A 122 -11.22 11.31 13.85
CA THR A 122 -12.36 11.95 13.17
C THR A 122 -12.06 13.43 12.85
N THR A 123 -11.43 14.13 13.78
CA THR A 123 -11.01 15.53 13.61
C THR A 123 -10.00 15.65 12.47
N LEU A 124 -9.00 14.77 12.43
CA LEU A 124 -8.00 14.78 11.36
C LEU A 124 -8.62 14.43 10.01
N ARG A 125 -9.44 13.37 9.97
CA ARG A 125 -10.07 12.87 8.75
C ARG A 125 -10.98 13.90 8.09
N LYS A 126 -11.87 14.54 8.87
CA LYS A 126 -12.81 15.55 8.33
C LYS A 126 -12.18 16.92 8.13
N GLY A 127 -11.20 17.27 8.97
CA GLY A 127 -10.65 18.61 9.00
C GLY A 127 -9.45 18.84 8.09
N TYR A 128 -8.63 17.82 7.83
CA TYR A 128 -7.27 18.03 7.30
C TYR A 128 -6.88 17.11 6.14
N VAL A 129 -7.47 15.92 6.02
CA VAL A 129 -7.10 14.97 4.96
C VAL A 129 -7.37 15.54 3.57
N ASP A 130 -8.52 16.16 3.34
CA ASP A 130 -8.87 16.76 2.04
C ASP A 130 -7.90 17.89 1.68
N ASP A 131 -7.59 18.80 2.61
CA ASP A 131 -6.59 19.85 2.39
C ASP A 131 -5.22 19.28 1.98
N ILE A 132 -4.76 18.23 2.68
CA ILE A 132 -3.48 17.57 2.38
C ILE A 132 -3.52 16.89 1.01
N TYR A 133 -4.65 16.28 0.66
CA TYR A 133 -4.87 15.70 -0.66
C TYR A 133 -4.79 16.77 -1.76
N GLN A 134 -5.51 17.89 -1.61
CA GLN A 134 -5.47 18.99 -2.57
C GLN A 134 -4.07 19.59 -2.72
N GLU A 135 -3.35 19.80 -1.62
CA GLU A 135 -1.94 20.24 -1.68
C GLU A 135 -1.04 19.25 -2.40
N THR A 136 -1.29 17.96 -2.23
CA THR A 136 -0.51 16.90 -2.87
C THR A 136 -0.78 16.86 -4.38
N ILE A 137 -2.06 16.94 -4.78
CA ILE A 137 -2.45 17.03 -6.18
C ILE A 137 -1.84 18.27 -6.84
N LEU A 138 -1.88 19.44 -6.19
CA LEU A 138 -1.24 20.65 -6.73
C LEU A 138 0.27 20.49 -6.93
N LYS A 139 0.96 19.81 -6.01
CA LYS A 139 2.39 19.51 -6.17
C LYS A 139 2.65 18.58 -7.34
N ILE A 140 1.85 17.52 -7.49
CA ILE A 140 1.94 16.59 -8.62
C ILE A 140 1.75 17.35 -9.93
N ARG A 141 0.69 18.18 -10.02
CA ARG A 141 0.42 19.03 -11.19
C ARG A 141 1.59 19.95 -11.51
N ALA A 142 2.16 20.63 -10.51
CA ALA A 142 3.32 21.51 -10.70
C ALA A 142 4.55 20.77 -11.23
N ILE A 143 4.78 19.53 -10.79
CA ILE A 143 5.90 18.69 -11.26
C ILE A 143 5.68 18.19 -12.69
N VAL A 144 4.44 17.85 -13.04
CA VAL A 144 4.05 17.29 -14.34
C VAL A 144 3.86 18.38 -15.40
N ASN A 145 3.64 19.63 -15.00
CA ASN A 145 3.35 20.74 -15.90
C ASN A 145 4.34 20.84 -17.06
N GLY A 146 3.83 20.86 -18.29
CA GLY A 146 4.63 20.93 -19.53
C GLY A 146 5.44 19.68 -19.87
N LYS A 147 5.30 18.59 -19.11
CA LYS A 147 6.05 17.35 -19.33
C LYS A 147 5.21 16.29 -20.01
N ARG A 148 5.90 15.39 -20.72
CA ARG A 148 5.30 14.15 -21.23
C ARG A 148 5.19 13.13 -20.12
N ILE A 149 4.15 12.31 -20.14
CA ILE A 149 3.91 11.30 -19.11
C ILE A 149 3.64 9.92 -19.70
N TRP A 150 3.88 8.92 -18.85
CA TRP A 150 3.31 7.58 -18.98
C TRP A 150 2.26 7.35 -17.89
N VAL A 151 1.28 6.52 -18.19
CA VAL A 151 0.22 6.11 -17.27
C VAL A 151 0.24 4.59 -17.15
N SER A 152 0.12 4.06 -15.94
CA SER A 152 -0.09 2.64 -15.69
C SER A 152 -1.35 2.43 -14.88
N ILE A 153 -2.15 1.44 -15.27
CA ILE A 153 -3.32 1.01 -14.51
C ILE A 153 -3.16 -0.46 -14.18
N ASP A 154 -3.34 -0.78 -12.90
CA ASP A 154 -3.32 -2.14 -12.38
C ASP A 154 -4.45 -2.32 -11.36
N GLU A 155 -5.22 -3.39 -11.51
CA GLU A 155 -6.29 -3.76 -10.60
C GLU A 155 -5.85 -4.82 -9.62
N THR A 156 -6.35 -4.66 -8.40
CA THR A 156 -6.16 -5.61 -7.31
C THR A 156 -7.53 -6.02 -6.79
N THR A 157 -7.63 -7.25 -6.31
CA THR A 157 -8.81 -7.70 -5.56
C THR A 157 -8.45 -7.72 -4.09
N ASP A 158 -9.17 -6.96 -3.27
CA ASP A 158 -8.92 -6.95 -1.83
C ASP A 158 -9.47 -8.20 -1.13
N VAL A 159 -9.21 -8.33 0.17
CA VAL A 159 -9.66 -9.48 0.97
C VAL A 159 -11.18 -9.61 1.08
N THR A 160 -11.93 -8.55 0.77
CA THR A 160 -13.39 -8.53 0.74
C THR A 160 -13.96 -8.78 -0.67
N GLY A 161 -13.10 -9.01 -1.67
CA GLY A 161 -13.51 -9.25 -3.05
C GLY A 161 -13.77 -7.98 -3.85
N ARG A 162 -13.42 -6.79 -3.33
CA ARG A 162 -13.62 -5.52 -4.05
C ARG A 162 -12.50 -5.33 -5.07
N PHE A 163 -12.88 -4.90 -6.27
CA PHE A 163 -11.92 -4.56 -7.32
C PHE A 163 -11.43 -3.13 -7.09
N VAL A 164 -10.17 -2.96 -6.72
CA VAL A 164 -9.55 -1.65 -6.55
C VAL A 164 -8.55 -1.44 -7.67
N ALA A 165 -8.77 -0.41 -8.47
CA ALA A 165 -7.88 -0.05 -9.57
C ALA A 165 -7.04 1.16 -9.19
N ASN A 166 -5.74 1.07 -9.47
CA ASN A 166 -4.77 2.11 -9.14
C ASN A 166 -4.24 2.72 -10.43
N VAL A 167 -4.23 4.05 -10.49
CA VAL A 167 -3.67 4.81 -11.60
C VAL A 167 -2.37 5.45 -11.15
N ILE A 168 -1.27 4.97 -11.72
CA ILE A 168 0.06 5.52 -11.52
C ILE A 168 0.40 6.36 -12.75
N ILE A 169 0.98 7.54 -12.52
CA ILE A 169 1.58 8.35 -13.58
C ILE A 169 3.07 8.50 -13.33
N GLY A 170 3.84 8.71 -14.39
CA GLY A 170 5.21 9.16 -14.25
C GLY A 170 5.64 10.10 -15.35
N THR A 171 6.54 11.03 -15.03
CA THR A 171 7.11 11.93 -16.03
C THR A 171 8.10 11.18 -16.91
N LEU A 172 8.18 11.57 -18.19
CA LEU A 172 9.17 11.10 -19.14
C LEU A 172 10.24 12.18 -19.25
N GLU A 173 11.41 11.92 -18.64
CA GLU A 173 12.56 12.82 -18.64
C GLU A 173 13.66 12.27 -19.55
N ILE A 174 14.40 13.16 -20.19
CA ILE A 174 15.57 12.78 -20.98
C ILE A 174 16.73 12.50 -20.00
N ASP A 175 17.40 11.37 -20.19
CA ASP A 175 18.60 10.91 -19.46
C ASP A 175 18.45 10.72 -17.93
N ASN A 176 17.26 10.91 -17.37
CA ASN A 176 17.00 10.83 -15.94
C ASN A 176 15.76 9.99 -15.64
N ALA A 177 15.72 9.42 -14.43
CA ALA A 177 14.50 8.78 -13.95
C ALA A 177 13.42 9.85 -13.70
N GLY A 178 12.26 9.67 -14.35
CA GLY A 178 11.11 10.52 -14.07
C GLY A 178 10.52 10.31 -12.68
N GLN A 179 9.73 11.28 -12.24
CA GLN A 179 9.02 11.20 -10.97
C GLN A 179 7.75 10.40 -11.15
N ILE A 180 7.44 9.54 -10.18
CA ILE A 180 6.32 8.58 -10.24
C ILE A 180 5.36 8.87 -9.10
N PHE A 181 4.07 8.94 -9.42
CA PHE A 181 3.00 9.25 -8.47
C PHE A 181 1.85 8.25 -8.59
N LEU A 182 1.33 7.79 -7.46
CA LEU A 182 -0.02 7.22 -7.43
C LEU A 182 -0.99 8.40 -7.51
N LEU A 183 -1.62 8.59 -8.67
CA LEU A 183 -2.48 9.72 -8.94
C LEU A 183 -3.89 9.49 -8.40
N HIS A 184 -4.42 8.29 -8.61
CA HIS A 184 -5.80 7.97 -8.28
C HIS A 184 -5.96 6.50 -7.91
N SER A 185 -6.89 6.20 -7.01
CA SER A 185 -7.25 4.85 -6.61
C SER A 185 -8.76 4.80 -6.40
N GLU A 186 -9.42 3.82 -7.00
CA GLU A 186 -10.88 3.74 -7.01
C GLU A 186 -11.37 2.30 -6.97
N GLU A 187 -12.43 2.09 -6.19
CA GLU A 187 -13.19 0.84 -6.22
C GLU A 187 -14.06 0.80 -7.47
N LEU A 188 -13.95 -0.27 -8.25
CA LEU A 188 -14.72 -0.50 -9.46
C LEU A 188 -15.80 -1.54 -9.21
N ASP A 189 -17.04 -1.27 -9.65
CA ASP A 189 -18.13 -2.24 -9.59
C ASP A 189 -17.83 -3.52 -10.40
N LYS A 190 -17.02 -3.38 -11.45
CA LYS A 190 -16.59 -4.47 -12.35
C LYS A 190 -15.35 -4.10 -13.14
N THR A 191 -14.53 -5.09 -13.46
CA THR A 191 -13.34 -4.94 -14.31
C THR A 191 -13.70 -5.25 -15.77
N ASN A 192 -13.80 -4.20 -16.59
CA ASN A 192 -13.96 -4.34 -18.04
C ASN A 192 -13.37 -3.12 -18.75
N HIS A 193 -13.28 -3.20 -20.08
CA HIS A 193 -12.65 -2.17 -20.89
C HIS A 193 -13.27 -0.76 -20.72
N SER A 194 -14.60 -0.68 -20.51
CA SER A 194 -15.28 0.61 -20.33
C SER A 194 -15.00 1.22 -18.96
N THR A 195 -14.95 0.41 -17.89
CA THR A 195 -14.63 0.92 -16.55
C THR A 195 -13.19 1.39 -16.46
N ILE A 196 -12.25 0.68 -17.10
CA ILE A 196 -10.85 1.11 -17.20
C ILE A 196 -10.70 2.38 -18.02
N PHE A 197 -11.38 2.50 -19.16
CA PHE A 197 -11.36 3.73 -19.94
C PHE A 197 -11.87 4.93 -19.13
N LYS A 198 -12.99 4.77 -18.42
CA LYS A 198 -13.55 5.82 -17.55
C LYS A 198 -12.60 6.19 -16.41
N LEU A 199 -11.93 5.20 -15.81
CA LEU A 199 -10.94 5.43 -14.77
C LEU A 199 -9.75 6.23 -15.30
N PHE A 200 -9.25 5.87 -16.49
CA PHE A 200 -8.18 6.60 -17.15
C PHE A 200 -8.58 8.06 -17.41
N ASP A 201 -9.73 8.28 -18.04
CA ASP A 201 -10.28 9.61 -18.35
C ASP A 201 -10.45 10.47 -17.09
N LYS A 202 -11.06 9.89 -16.04
CA LYS A 202 -11.21 10.55 -14.73
C LYS A 202 -9.87 10.94 -14.13
N ALA A 203 -8.87 10.06 -14.18
CA ALA A 203 -7.54 10.36 -13.67
C ALA A 203 -6.87 11.50 -14.47
N MET A 204 -7.03 11.52 -15.80
CA MET A 204 -6.52 12.63 -16.62
C MET A 204 -7.23 13.95 -16.30
N GLY A 205 -8.53 13.93 -16.02
CA GLY A 205 -9.28 15.10 -15.53
C GLY A 205 -8.85 15.57 -14.13
N ILE A 206 -8.46 14.64 -13.23
CA ILE A 206 -7.83 14.98 -11.95
C ILE A 206 -6.48 15.66 -12.18
N LEU A 207 -5.69 15.22 -13.15
CA LEU A 207 -4.40 15.82 -13.45
C LEU A 207 -4.56 17.20 -14.10
N TRP A 208 -5.47 17.34 -15.06
CA TRP A 208 -5.69 18.57 -15.84
C TRP A 208 -7.16 19.03 -15.78
N PRO A 209 -7.56 19.75 -14.72
CA PRO A 209 -8.96 20.15 -14.51
C PRO A 209 -9.45 21.22 -15.48
N GLU A 210 -8.55 22.00 -16.09
CA GLU A 210 -8.88 23.09 -17.03
C GLU A 210 -8.95 22.62 -18.49
N GLY A 211 -8.60 21.35 -18.74
CA GLY A 211 -8.58 20.76 -20.07
C GLY A 211 -7.49 19.71 -20.19
N VAL A 212 -7.88 18.49 -20.57
CA VAL A 212 -6.95 17.35 -20.64
C VAL A 212 -5.92 17.54 -21.76
N GLU A 213 -4.64 17.46 -21.41
CA GLU A 213 -3.52 17.55 -22.35
C GLU A 213 -3.25 16.19 -23.03
N HIS A 214 -4.14 15.80 -23.94
CA HIS A 214 -4.10 14.50 -24.62
C HIS A 214 -2.74 14.18 -25.25
N ASP A 215 -2.13 15.18 -25.88
CA ASP A 215 -0.85 15.04 -26.59
C ASP A 215 0.36 14.83 -25.67
N ASN A 216 0.21 15.08 -24.36
CA ASN A 216 1.28 14.91 -23.39
C ASN A 216 1.28 13.51 -22.76
N VAL A 217 0.25 12.70 -22.99
CA VAL A 217 0.26 11.28 -22.62
C VAL A 217 0.85 10.48 -23.77
N LEU A 218 1.98 9.79 -23.53
CA LEU A 218 2.70 9.06 -24.59
C LEU A 218 2.65 7.54 -24.43
N LEU A 219 2.53 7.05 -23.20
CA LEU A 219 2.56 5.63 -22.92
C LEU A 219 1.42 5.25 -21.99
N PHE A 220 0.76 4.15 -22.32
CA PHE A 220 -0.16 3.47 -21.41
C PHE A 220 0.37 2.06 -21.15
N VAL A 221 0.56 1.71 -19.88
CA VAL A 221 1.05 0.40 -19.45
C VAL A 221 -0.06 -0.31 -18.68
N SER A 222 -0.36 -1.55 -19.06
CA SER A 222 -1.34 -2.37 -18.33
C SER A 222 -0.92 -3.84 -18.33
N ASP A 223 -1.71 -4.69 -17.68
CA ASP A 223 -1.61 -6.12 -17.94
C ASP A 223 -2.04 -6.48 -19.38
N ALA A 224 -1.89 -7.76 -19.73
CA ALA A 224 -2.28 -8.31 -21.03
C ALA A 224 -3.64 -9.03 -20.98
N ALA A 225 -4.55 -8.66 -20.08
CA ALA A 225 -5.91 -9.18 -20.06
C ALA A 225 -6.69 -8.67 -21.29
N PRO A 226 -7.59 -9.47 -21.90
CA PRO A 226 -8.30 -9.06 -23.11
C PRO A 226 -9.05 -7.74 -22.99
N TYR A 227 -9.63 -7.45 -21.81
CA TYR A 227 -10.33 -6.20 -21.57
C TYR A 227 -9.38 -5.01 -21.44
N MET A 228 -8.16 -5.20 -20.93
CA MET A 228 -7.12 -4.17 -20.90
C MET A 228 -6.61 -3.83 -22.30
N ILE A 229 -6.38 -4.84 -23.13
CA ILE A 229 -6.04 -4.63 -24.55
C ILE A 229 -7.15 -3.84 -25.25
N LYS A 230 -8.41 -4.18 -24.99
CA LYS A 230 -9.55 -3.45 -25.56
C LYS A 230 -9.63 -2.01 -25.04
N ALA A 231 -9.37 -1.79 -23.74
CA ALA A 231 -9.31 -0.44 -23.16
C ALA A 231 -8.19 0.39 -23.76
N GLY A 232 -6.98 -0.17 -23.88
CA GLY A 232 -5.83 0.49 -24.48
C GLY A 232 -6.10 0.94 -25.91
N LYS A 233 -6.68 0.07 -26.75
CA LYS A 233 -7.11 0.47 -28.12
C LYS A 233 -8.11 1.62 -28.13
N ALA A 234 -9.08 1.62 -27.21
CA ALA A 234 -10.04 2.72 -27.08
C ALA A 234 -9.35 4.02 -26.63
N ILE A 235 -8.43 3.95 -25.67
CA ILE A 235 -7.62 5.09 -25.23
C ILE A 235 -6.80 5.65 -26.39
N GLN A 236 -6.13 4.80 -27.17
CA GLN A 236 -5.34 5.23 -28.34
C GLN A 236 -6.18 5.94 -29.42
N THR A 237 -7.48 5.65 -29.48
CA THR A 237 -8.40 6.33 -30.42
C THR A 237 -8.63 7.79 -30.00
N LEU A 238 -8.71 8.06 -28.69
CA LEU A 238 -8.89 9.42 -28.16
C LEU A 238 -7.55 10.15 -27.96
N TYR A 239 -6.52 9.42 -27.54
CA TYR A 239 -5.16 9.92 -27.30
C TYR A 239 -4.24 9.44 -28.42
N SER A 240 -4.21 10.17 -29.53
CA SER A 240 -3.54 9.78 -30.78
C SER A 240 -2.04 9.51 -30.64
N LYS A 241 -1.37 10.10 -29.64
CA LYS A 241 0.07 9.92 -29.38
C LYS A 241 0.38 8.81 -28.36
N VAL A 242 -0.64 8.18 -27.76
CA VAL A 242 -0.43 7.10 -26.79
C VAL A 242 -0.05 5.80 -27.48
N ILE A 243 1.02 5.18 -26.99
CA ILE A 243 1.37 3.80 -27.30
C ILE A 243 0.94 2.94 -26.12
N HIS A 244 0.04 2.00 -26.36
CA HIS A 244 -0.33 0.98 -25.37
C HIS A 244 0.69 -0.16 -25.38
N ILE A 245 1.27 -0.46 -24.22
CA ILE A 245 2.16 -1.60 -24.00
C ILE A 245 1.66 -2.47 -22.84
N THR A 246 1.91 -3.76 -22.94
CA THR A 246 1.58 -4.71 -21.88
C THR A 246 2.78 -5.00 -20.98
N CYS A 247 2.52 -5.27 -19.70
CA CYS A 247 3.53 -5.59 -18.71
C CYS A 247 4.37 -6.81 -19.12
N LEU A 248 5.66 -6.60 -19.39
CA LEU A 248 6.60 -7.64 -19.80
C LEU A 248 6.96 -8.60 -18.66
N ALA A 249 6.97 -8.12 -17.41
CA ALA A 249 7.14 -8.99 -16.23
C ALA A 249 5.98 -10.00 -16.13
N HIS A 250 4.74 -9.54 -16.38
CA HIS A 250 3.57 -10.41 -16.45
C HIS A 250 3.69 -11.41 -17.62
N ALA A 251 4.22 -10.99 -18.78
CA ALA A 251 4.46 -11.89 -19.91
C ALA A 251 5.43 -13.04 -19.55
N PHE A 252 6.54 -12.73 -18.88
CA PHE A 252 7.47 -13.76 -18.38
C PHE A 252 6.86 -14.65 -17.30
N HIS A 253 5.99 -14.10 -16.45
CA HIS A 253 5.25 -14.93 -15.51
C HIS A 253 4.32 -15.92 -16.22
N ARG A 254 3.57 -15.48 -17.25
CA ARG A 254 2.72 -16.37 -18.06
C ARG A 254 3.54 -17.48 -18.73
N LEU A 255 4.75 -17.16 -19.19
CA LEU A 255 5.66 -18.17 -19.72
C LEU A 255 6.06 -19.18 -18.63
N ALA A 256 6.38 -18.73 -17.41
CA ALA A 256 6.68 -19.62 -16.30
C ALA A 256 5.51 -20.54 -15.95
N GLU A 257 4.26 -20.04 -15.96
CA GLU A 257 3.07 -20.89 -15.77
C GLU A 257 2.90 -21.87 -16.94
N LYS A 258 3.18 -21.45 -18.18
CA LYS A 258 3.12 -22.38 -19.32
C LYS A 258 4.16 -23.49 -19.21
N VAL A 259 5.38 -23.18 -18.75
CA VAL A 259 6.40 -24.19 -18.45
C VAL A 259 5.88 -25.14 -17.36
N ARG A 260 5.31 -24.61 -16.28
CA ARG A 260 4.72 -25.41 -15.21
C ARG A 260 3.67 -26.39 -15.72
N ASP A 261 2.76 -25.94 -16.58
CA ASP A 261 1.73 -26.79 -17.20
C ASP A 261 2.34 -27.92 -18.04
N GLU A 262 3.41 -27.64 -18.80
CA GLU A 262 4.09 -28.63 -19.63
C GLU A 262 4.85 -29.70 -18.81
N PHE A 263 5.19 -29.40 -17.55
CA PHE A 263 5.92 -30.26 -16.62
C PHE A 263 5.08 -30.65 -15.39
N SER A 264 3.84 -31.10 -15.64
CA SER A 264 2.88 -31.48 -14.58
C SER A 264 3.40 -32.50 -13.55
N GLU A 265 4.33 -33.38 -13.91
CA GLU A 265 4.95 -34.32 -12.95
C GLU A 265 5.86 -33.61 -11.95
N VAL A 266 6.65 -32.64 -12.41
CA VAL A 266 7.48 -31.79 -11.55
C VAL A 266 6.58 -30.98 -10.63
N ASP A 267 5.48 -30.42 -11.17
CA ASP A 267 4.52 -29.68 -10.35
C ASP A 267 3.87 -30.54 -9.25
N LYS A 268 3.57 -31.80 -9.54
CA LYS A 268 3.06 -32.75 -8.54
C LYS A 268 4.08 -33.02 -7.44
N VAL A 269 5.38 -33.12 -7.76
CA VAL A 269 6.44 -33.27 -6.74
C VAL A 269 6.50 -32.00 -5.88
N VAL A 270 6.65 -30.83 -6.50
CA VAL A 270 6.77 -29.53 -5.81
C VAL A 270 5.58 -29.31 -4.86
N SER A 271 4.35 -29.50 -5.35
CA SER A 271 3.13 -29.29 -4.58
C SER A 271 2.92 -30.33 -3.48
N SER A 272 3.35 -31.58 -3.69
CA SER A 272 3.16 -32.65 -2.70
C SER A 272 4.21 -32.60 -1.60
N VAL A 273 5.48 -32.31 -1.91
CA VAL A 273 6.54 -32.13 -0.90
C VAL A 273 6.20 -30.96 0.03
N LYS A 274 5.67 -29.86 -0.52
CA LYS A 274 5.10 -28.77 0.29
C LYS A 274 4.09 -29.29 1.33
N LYS A 275 3.16 -30.16 0.92
CA LYS A 275 2.15 -30.74 1.81
C LYS A 275 2.73 -31.71 2.84
N VAL A 276 3.91 -32.29 2.59
CA VAL A 276 4.62 -33.14 3.57
C VAL A 276 5.10 -32.28 4.75
N PHE A 277 5.69 -31.11 4.50
CA PHE A 277 6.25 -30.31 5.59
C PHE A 277 5.24 -29.34 6.21
N ARG A 278 4.15 -29.02 5.51
CA ARG A 278 3.13 -28.07 5.98
C ARG A 278 2.53 -28.48 7.33
N LYS A 279 2.70 -27.61 8.34
CA LYS A 279 2.17 -27.77 9.71
C LYS A 279 2.61 -29.08 10.38
N SER A 280 3.80 -29.59 10.08
CA SER A 280 4.34 -30.79 10.73
C SER A 280 5.71 -30.55 11.34
N PRO A 281 5.77 -30.13 12.63
CA PRO A 281 7.02 -29.86 13.32
C PRO A 281 7.97 -31.06 13.35
N LEU A 282 7.42 -32.28 13.49
CA LEU A 282 8.22 -33.51 13.52
C LEU A 282 8.95 -33.74 12.18
N ARG A 283 8.23 -33.68 11.05
CA ARG A 283 8.82 -33.88 9.72
C ARG A 283 9.82 -32.77 9.36
N ILE A 284 9.55 -31.54 9.77
CA ILE A 284 10.49 -30.42 9.64
C ILE A 284 11.77 -30.70 10.44
N LYS A 285 11.64 -31.13 11.72
CA LYS A 285 12.79 -31.46 12.57
C LYS A 285 13.61 -32.61 11.99
N THR A 286 12.96 -33.65 11.47
CA THR A 286 13.65 -34.77 10.80
C THR A 286 14.44 -34.28 9.59
N PHE A 287 13.82 -33.46 8.72
CA PHE A 287 14.51 -32.88 7.57
C PHE A 287 15.75 -32.10 8.00
N LEU A 288 15.61 -31.15 8.93
CA LEU A 288 16.69 -30.30 9.42
C LEU A 288 17.84 -31.11 10.06
N ASN A 289 17.52 -32.16 10.82
CA ASN A 289 18.52 -33.03 11.42
C ASN A 289 19.29 -33.83 10.35
N MET A 290 18.59 -34.39 9.36
CA MET A 290 19.21 -35.18 8.30
C MET A 290 20.04 -34.34 7.33
N THR A 291 19.67 -33.06 7.13
CA THR A 291 20.43 -32.11 6.32
C THR A 291 21.42 -31.28 7.13
N LYS A 292 21.59 -31.57 8.43
CA LYS A 292 22.47 -30.82 9.36
C LYS A 292 22.23 -29.30 9.37
N ASN A 293 21.00 -28.87 9.07
CA ASN A 293 20.62 -27.46 8.86
C ASN A 293 21.37 -26.75 7.71
N GLU A 294 22.07 -27.48 6.84
CA GLU A 294 22.81 -26.89 5.71
C GLU A 294 21.89 -26.59 4.51
N ILE A 295 20.77 -27.32 4.41
CA ILE A 295 19.81 -27.17 3.31
C ILE A 295 18.54 -26.50 3.85
N PRO A 296 18.07 -25.38 3.26
CA PRO A 296 16.83 -24.74 3.67
C PRO A 296 15.64 -25.66 3.38
N LEU A 297 14.53 -25.47 4.11
CA LEU A 297 13.30 -26.21 3.84
C LEU A 297 12.84 -25.98 2.39
N PRO A 298 12.17 -26.98 1.77
CA PRO A 298 11.68 -26.83 0.41
C PRO A 298 10.83 -25.56 0.26
N PRO A 299 11.15 -24.69 -0.71
CA PRO A 299 10.48 -23.41 -0.85
C PRO A 299 9.02 -23.62 -1.19
N GLU A 300 8.16 -22.78 -0.62
CA GLU A 300 6.77 -22.74 -1.02
C GLU A 300 6.60 -21.80 -2.20
N PRO A 301 6.13 -22.26 -3.38
CA PRO A 301 5.67 -21.35 -4.41
C PRO A 301 4.55 -20.47 -3.84
N ILE A 302 4.72 -19.17 -3.96
CA ILE A 302 3.76 -18.17 -3.51
C ILE A 302 2.98 -17.75 -4.74
N LEU A 303 1.68 -18.06 -4.79
CA LEU A 303 0.82 -17.79 -5.96
C LEU A 303 0.86 -16.31 -6.37
N THR A 304 1.01 -15.40 -5.41
CA THR A 304 1.05 -13.95 -5.63
C THR A 304 2.44 -13.40 -5.94
N ARG A 305 3.50 -14.23 -5.95
CA ARG A 305 4.86 -13.82 -6.31
C ARG A 305 5.34 -14.60 -7.53
N TRP A 306 5.53 -13.87 -8.62
CA TRP A 306 5.88 -14.42 -9.92
C TRP A 306 7.25 -15.12 -9.92
N GLY A 307 7.37 -16.20 -10.69
CA GLY A 307 8.62 -16.97 -10.82
C GLY A 307 8.97 -17.89 -9.64
N THR A 308 8.19 -17.91 -8.56
CA THR A 308 8.49 -18.74 -7.38
C THR A 308 8.47 -20.24 -7.65
N TRP A 309 7.62 -20.71 -8.58
CA TRP A 309 7.61 -22.12 -8.98
C TRP A 309 8.93 -22.52 -9.67
N ILE A 310 9.45 -21.71 -10.58
CA ILE A 310 10.75 -21.97 -11.22
C ILE A 310 11.87 -21.99 -10.18
N ASN A 311 11.90 -21.04 -9.24
CA ASN A 311 12.86 -21.07 -8.13
C ASN A 311 12.76 -22.37 -7.30
N ALA A 312 11.54 -22.86 -7.07
CA ALA A 312 11.36 -24.16 -6.41
C ALA A 312 11.96 -25.29 -7.23
N THR A 313 11.72 -25.34 -8.55
CA THR A 313 12.33 -26.38 -9.41
C THR A 313 13.86 -26.35 -9.40
N ILE A 314 14.47 -25.16 -9.33
CA ILE A 314 15.94 -25.02 -9.20
C ILE A 314 16.41 -25.65 -7.88
N TYR A 315 15.75 -25.34 -6.76
CA TYR A 315 16.03 -25.94 -5.46
C TYR A 315 15.92 -27.48 -5.51
N TYR A 316 14.85 -28.01 -6.10
CA TYR A 316 14.68 -29.47 -6.22
C TYR A 316 15.77 -30.08 -7.11
N CYS A 317 16.20 -29.40 -8.17
CA CYS A 317 17.30 -29.87 -9.01
C CYS A 317 18.62 -29.94 -8.24
N GLU A 318 18.86 -29.03 -7.30
CA GLU A 318 20.10 -28.94 -6.52
C GLU A 318 20.14 -29.90 -5.32
N HIS A 319 18.97 -30.23 -4.76
CA HIS A 319 18.86 -30.99 -3.51
C HIS A 319 18.02 -32.27 -3.64
N LEU A 320 17.84 -32.79 -4.87
CA LEU A 320 16.94 -33.93 -5.13
C LEU A 320 17.28 -35.14 -4.27
N GLU A 321 18.56 -35.48 -4.16
CA GLU A 321 19.04 -36.66 -3.43
C GLU A 321 18.78 -36.53 -1.91
N ASN A 322 19.03 -35.36 -1.34
CA ASN A 322 18.73 -35.10 0.07
C ASN A 322 17.23 -35.23 0.34
N ILE A 323 16.39 -34.68 -0.54
CA ILE A 323 14.94 -34.74 -0.42
C ILE A 323 14.46 -36.19 -0.55
N GLN A 324 14.95 -36.95 -1.53
CA GLN A 324 14.64 -38.38 -1.67
C GLN A 324 15.01 -39.16 -0.42
N THR A 325 16.18 -38.89 0.16
CA THR A 325 16.65 -39.54 1.39
C THR A 325 15.73 -39.26 2.57
N VAL A 326 15.35 -38.00 2.80
CA VAL A 326 14.43 -37.64 3.89
C VAL A 326 13.04 -38.24 3.66
N ILE A 327 12.48 -38.12 2.46
CA ILE A 327 11.14 -38.64 2.15
C ILE A 327 11.06 -40.16 2.30
N LYS A 328 12.13 -40.90 2.01
CA LYS A 328 12.19 -42.36 2.22
C LYS A 328 12.00 -42.75 3.68
N THR A 329 12.39 -41.92 4.64
CA THR A 329 12.24 -42.21 6.08
C THR A 329 10.82 -42.06 6.61
N PHE A 330 9.93 -41.36 5.89
CA PHE A 330 8.56 -41.13 6.35
C PHE A 330 7.66 -42.30 5.96
N ASP A 331 6.67 -42.63 6.79
CA ASP A 331 5.69 -43.66 6.44
C ASP A 331 4.77 -43.17 5.31
N SER A 332 4.54 -44.04 4.33
CA SER A 332 3.61 -43.74 3.22
C SER A 332 2.17 -43.60 3.69
N ASP A 333 1.80 -44.24 4.80
CA ASP A 333 0.43 -44.25 5.31
C ASP A 333 0.13 -43.06 6.25
N ASP A 334 1.16 -42.35 6.74
CA ASP A 334 1.02 -41.15 7.57
C ASP A 334 0.27 -40.01 6.87
N ALA A 335 0.44 -39.87 5.55
CA ALA A 335 -0.24 -38.86 4.76
C ALA A 335 -0.29 -39.20 3.26
N VAL A 336 -1.42 -38.88 2.63
CA VAL A 336 -1.59 -38.98 1.17
C VAL A 336 -0.51 -38.23 0.40
N SER A 337 -0.02 -37.10 0.95
CA SER A 337 1.09 -36.34 0.36
C SER A 337 2.39 -37.12 0.32
N ILE A 338 2.72 -37.91 1.35
CA ILE A 338 3.95 -38.71 1.40
C ILE A 338 3.88 -39.83 0.35
N LYS A 339 2.78 -40.58 0.32
CA LYS A 339 2.53 -41.62 -0.70
C LYS A 339 2.64 -41.05 -2.12
N THR A 340 2.07 -39.87 -2.34
CA THR A 340 2.13 -39.18 -3.64
C THR A 340 3.57 -38.79 -3.99
N VAL A 341 4.31 -38.15 -3.08
CA VAL A 341 5.70 -37.74 -3.33
C VAL A 341 6.57 -38.95 -3.67
N LYS A 342 6.52 -40.03 -2.87
CA LYS A 342 7.32 -41.24 -3.12
C LYS A 342 7.10 -41.78 -4.55
N LYS A 343 5.84 -41.92 -4.96
CA LYS A 343 5.47 -42.35 -6.32
C LYS A 343 6.10 -41.49 -7.43
N TYR A 344 6.15 -40.17 -7.27
CA TYR A 344 6.67 -39.27 -8.31
C TYR A 344 8.19 -39.06 -8.23
N LEU A 345 8.81 -39.24 -7.05
CA LEU A 345 10.26 -39.19 -6.89
C LEU A 345 10.99 -40.38 -7.52
N GLU A 346 10.29 -41.51 -7.72
CA GLU A 346 10.81 -42.71 -8.37
C GLU A 346 10.74 -42.66 -9.91
N LYS A 347 10.17 -41.59 -10.50
CA LYS A 347 10.09 -41.48 -11.95
C LYS A 347 11.45 -41.15 -12.57
N ASN A 348 11.89 -41.99 -13.51
CA ASN A 348 13.17 -41.87 -14.21
C ASN A 348 13.40 -40.50 -14.86
N ASN A 349 12.35 -39.83 -15.33
CA ASN A 349 12.48 -38.56 -16.05
C ASN A 349 12.52 -37.32 -15.13
N LEU A 350 12.30 -37.46 -13.81
CA LEU A 350 12.20 -36.31 -12.91
C LEU A 350 13.49 -35.49 -12.88
N GLN A 351 14.64 -36.15 -12.71
CA GLN A 351 15.94 -35.48 -12.66
C GLN A 351 16.26 -34.77 -13.99
N CYS A 352 16.01 -35.43 -15.12
CA CYS A 352 16.17 -34.84 -16.45
C CYS A 352 15.26 -33.63 -16.65
N ASN A 353 13.99 -33.71 -16.23
CA ASN A 353 13.03 -32.61 -16.33
C ASN A 353 13.45 -31.41 -15.45
N LEU A 354 13.89 -31.66 -14.22
CA LEU A 354 14.40 -30.61 -13.32
C LEU A 354 15.64 -29.93 -13.89
N ALA A 355 16.60 -30.71 -14.42
CA ALA A 355 17.79 -30.19 -15.07
C ALA A 355 17.44 -29.38 -16.33
N PHE A 356 16.50 -29.86 -17.14
CA PHE A 356 16.01 -29.13 -18.30
C PHE A 356 15.38 -27.79 -17.92
N ILE A 357 14.50 -27.76 -16.91
CA ILE A 357 13.87 -26.51 -16.45
C ILE A 357 14.91 -25.54 -15.91
N LYS A 358 15.85 -26.01 -15.07
CA LYS A 358 16.92 -25.18 -14.50
C LYS A 358 17.76 -24.53 -15.60
N SER A 359 18.23 -25.32 -16.57
CA SER A 359 19.12 -24.85 -17.63
C SER A 359 18.43 -23.90 -18.61
N ASN A 360 17.17 -24.17 -18.96
CA ASN A 360 16.47 -23.44 -20.02
C ASN A 360 15.58 -22.31 -19.51
N PHE A 361 15.02 -22.42 -18.30
CA PHE A 361 14.04 -21.46 -17.77
C PHE A 361 14.46 -20.85 -16.44
N GLY A 362 15.57 -21.28 -15.84
CA GLY A 362 16.05 -20.76 -14.56
C GLY A 362 16.41 -19.27 -14.55
N PHE A 363 16.51 -18.64 -15.73
CA PHE A 363 16.71 -17.20 -15.85
C PHE A 363 15.43 -16.38 -15.58
N LEU A 364 14.23 -16.96 -15.78
CA LEU A 364 12.95 -16.24 -15.74
C LEU A 364 12.72 -15.47 -14.43
N PRO A 365 12.92 -16.05 -13.23
CA PRO A 365 12.70 -15.33 -11.99
C PRO A 365 13.59 -14.08 -11.85
N LYS A 366 14.84 -14.18 -12.29
CA LYS A 366 15.78 -13.04 -12.27
C LYS A 366 15.34 -11.95 -13.25
N SER A 367 14.88 -12.32 -14.44
CA SER A 367 14.36 -11.38 -15.43
C SER A 367 13.10 -10.67 -14.93
N ILE A 368 12.16 -11.40 -14.30
CA ILE A 368 10.93 -10.83 -13.71
C ILE A 368 11.30 -9.81 -12.63
N THR A 369 12.09 -10.22 -11.62
CA THR A 369 12.50 -9.32 -10.53
C THR A 369 13.33 -8.13 -11.04
N PHE A 370 14.09 -8.29 -12.11
CA PHE A 370 14.79 -7.17 -12.74
C PHE A 370 13.80 -6.16 -13.35
N LEU A 371 12.78 -6.62 -14.08
CA LEU A 371 11.77 -5.75 -14.69
C LEU A 371 10.84 -5.07 -13.67
N GLU A 372 10.70 -5.62 -12.47
CA GLU A 372 9.91 -5.02 -11.38
C GLU A 372 10.63 -3.88 -10.64
N LYS A 373 11.95 -3.73 -10.83
CA LYS A 373 12.73 -2.68 -10.17
C LYS A 373 12.47 -1.31 -10.78
N LYS A 374 12.62 -0.28 -9.95
CA LYS A 374 12.55 1.13 -10.36
C LYS A 374 13.96 1.69 -10.62
N GLY A 375 14.04 2.73 -11.45
CA GLY A 375 15.29 3.46 -11.70
C GLY A 375 16.28 2.73 -12.62
N ILE A 376 15.85 1.71 -13.35
CA ILE A 376 16.68 1.02 -14.34
C ILE A 376 16.58 1.73 -15.68
N GLN A 377 17.72 1.87 -16.38
CA GLN A 377 17.74 2.41 -17.73
C GLN A 377 16.91 1.54 -18.69
N LEU A 378 16.14 2.17 -19.57
CA LEU A 378 15.31 1.46 -20.54
C LEU A 378 16.14 0.51 -21.42
N SER A 379 17.35 0.90 -21.81
CA SER A 379 18.29 0.06 -22.58
C SER A 379 18.60 -1.27 -21.89
N TYR A 380 18.86 -1.28 -20.59
CA TYR A 380 19.10 -2.51 -19.83
C TYR A 380 17.84 -3.37 -19.69
N SER A 381 16.69 -2.73 -19.51
CA SER A 381 15.40 -3.43 -19.45
C SER A 381 15.08 -4.12 -20.78
N LEU A 382 15.27 -3.40 -21.90
CA LEU A 382 15.08 -3.95 -23.25
C LEU A 382 16.08 -5.06 -23.56
N LYS A 383 17.36 -4.89 -23.19
CA LYS A 383 18.37 -5.95 -23.34
C LYS A 383 17.99 -7.21 -22.58
N THR A 384 17.52 -7.06 -21.34
CA THR A 384 17.05 -8.21 -20.53
C THR A 384 15.90 -8.96 -21.22
N VAL A 385 15.01 -8.22 -21.88
CA VAL A 385 13.88 -8.81 -22.62
C VAL A 385 14.36 -9.52 -23.89
N GLU A 386 15.27 -8.92 -24.65
CA GLU A 386 15.82 -9.52 -25.87
C GLU A 386 16.68 -10.75 -25.54
N ASP A 387 17.51 -10.70 -24.50
CA ASP A 387 18.29 -11.85 -24.02
C ASP A 387 17.38 -13.01 -23.60
N ALA A 388 16.28 -12.72 -22.90
CA ALA A 388 15.27 -13.70 -22.53
C ALA A 388 14.59 -14.30 -23.76
N LYS A 389 14.19 -13.46 -24.72
CA LYS A 389 13.57 -13.88 -25.98
C LYS A 389 14.51 -14.79 -26.79
N ASN A 390 15.77 -14.41 -26.94
CA ASN A 390 16.77 -15.21 -27.66
C ASN A 390 16.94 -16.58 -27.01
N LYS A 391 17.07 -16.64 -25.67
CA LYS A 391 17.11 -17.92 -24.95
C LYS A 391 15.91 -18.81 -25.21
N ILE A 392 14.73 -18.24 -25.41
CA ILE A 392 13.49 -18.99 -25.69
C ILE A 392 13.44 -19.45 -27.15
N VAL A 393 13.79 -18.58 -28.09
CA VAL A 393 13.81 -18.89 -29.53
C VAL A 393 14.87 -19.96 -29.85
N ASP A 394 16.00 -19.90 -29.17
CA ASP A 394 17.11 -20.85 -29.33
C ASP A 394 16.85 -22.21 -28.65
N LEU A 395 15.68 -22.42 -28.03
CA LEU A 395 15.25 -23.74 -27.52
C LEU A 395 15.00 -24.71 -28.69
N LYS A 396 16.08 -25.21 -29.28
CA LYS A 396 16.05 -26.34 -30.21
C LYS A 396 15.98 -27.63 -29.41
N CYS A 397 14.79 -28.01 -28.95
CA CYS A 397 14.50 -29.41 -28.61
C CYS A 397 13.00 -29.67 -28.45
N THR A 398 12.48 -30.56 -29.30
CA THR A 398 11.27 -31.33 -29.03
C THR A 398 11.46 -32.12 -27.74
N LYS A 399 10.46 -32.12 -26.84
CA LYS A 399 10.36 -33.05 -25.70
C LYS A 399 10.96 -34.41 -26.07
N GLY A 400 11.92 -34.87 -25.27
CA GLY A 400 12.72 -36.07 -25.52
C GLY A 400 11.86 -37.21 -26.07
N LYS A 401 11.96 -37.45 -27.38
CA LYS A 401 11.70 -38.78 -27.93
C LYS A 401 12.88 -39.61 -27.48
N GLN A 402 12.61 -40.50 -26.52
CA GLN A 402 13.53 -41.53 -26.07
C GLN A 402 14.10 -42.25 -27.31
N SER A 403 15.43 -42.25 -27.41
CA SER A 403 16.18 -43.25 -28.19
C SER A 403 16.24 -44.55 -27.42
#